data_AF-S2IYT6-F1
#
_entry.id   AF-S2IYT6-F1
#
_cell.length_a   1.000
_cell.length_b   1.000
_cell.length_c   1.000
_cell.angle_alpha   90.00
_cell.angle_beta   90.00
_cell.angle_gamma   90.00
#
_symmetry.space_group_name_H-M   'P 1'
#
loop_
_entity.id
_entity.type
_entity.pdbx_description
1 polymer ?
#
loop_
_entity_poly.entity_id
_entity_poly.type
_entity_poly.pdbx_seq_one_letter_code
_entity_poly.pdbx_strand_id
1 'polypeptide(L)'
;MTSSSNFNYQTPANQVFLGFPSSTEALQQEIDSDDADSRPGKRSGRRKIKIEYIEDKSRRHITFSKRKAGIMKKAYELSTLTGTQVLLLVVSETGLVYTFTTPKLKPLVTKSEGKSLIQECLNAPDLSHLVRI
;
A
#
# COMPACT_ATOMS: atom_id res chain seq x y z
N MET A 1 12.48 -31.42 2.34
CA MET A 1 12.59 -30.60 3.57
C MET A 1 12.94 -29.18 3.16
N THR A 2 11.95 -28.33 2.88
CA THR A 2 12.20 -26.92 2.53
C THR A 2 11.94 -26.07 3.76
N SER A 3 13.01 -25.57 4.35
CA SER A 3 13.00 -24.74 5.55
C SER A 3 12.29 -23.41 5.29
N SER A 4 11.16 -23.21 5.97
CA SER A 4 10.50 -21.91 6.06
C SER A 4 11.30 -21.02 7.03
N SER A 5 12.14 -20.14 6.50
CA SER A 5 12.75 -19.07 7.30
C SER A 5 11.72 -17.98 7.56
N ASN A 6 11.19 -17.95 8.78
CA ASN A 6 10.46 -16.81 9.33
C ASN A 6 11.40 -15.59 9.41
N PHE A 7 11.33 -14.70 8.42
CA PHE A 7 11.96 -13.38 8.54
C PHE A 7 10.95 -12.39 9.10
N ASN A 8 11.17 -12.08 10.38
CA ASN A 8 10.46 -11.07 11.15
C ASN A 8 10.88 -9.70 10.62
N TYR A 9 10.05 -9.07 9.79
CA TYR A 9 10.30 -7.70 9.34
C TYR A 9 9.83 -6.74 10.43
N GLN A 10 10.78 -6.30 11.24
CA GLN A 10 10.59 -5.15 12.14
C GLN A 10 10.32 -3.91 11.27
N THR A 11 9.05 -3.52 11.15
CA THR A 11 8.68 -2.22 10.60
C THR A 11 9.17 -1.12 11.54
N PRO A 12 9.87 -0.07 11.06
CA PRO A 12 10.23 1.06 11.90
C PRO A 12 8.96 1.78 12.40
N ALA A 13 9.01 2.18 13.67
CA ALA A 13 7.92 2.42 14.62
C ALA A 13 6.94 3.57 14.36
N ASN A 14 6.65 3.96 13.11
CA ASN A 14 5.68 5.02 12.80
C ASN A 14 4.54 4.54 11.88
N GLN A 15 3.90 3.42 12.23
CA GLN A 15 2.59 3.06 11.68
C GLN A 15 1.62 2.84 12.83
N VAL A 16 0.65 3.75 12.95
CA VAL A 16 -0.53 3.55 13.78
C VAL A 16 -1.28 2.35 13.21
N PHE A 17 -1.27 1.24 13.95
CA PHE A 17 -2.10 0.07 13.68
C PHE A 17 -3.54 0.45 13.98
N LEU A 18 -4.31 0.86 12.96
CA LEU A 18 -5.76 0.86 13.05
C LEU A 18 -6.19 -0.60 13.03
N GLY A 19 -6.42 -1.14 14.22
CA GLY A 19 -6.79 -2.52 14.44
C GLY A 19 -8.03 -2.91 13.67
N PHE A 20 -7.91 -3.99 12.91
CA PHE A 20 -9.05 -4.83 12.59
C PHE A 20 -8.97 -6.05 13.49
N PRO A 21 -10.05 -6.42 14.19
CA PRO A 21 -10.04 -7.58 15.06
C PRO A 21 -9.78 -8.83 14.22
N SER A 22 -8.79 -9.62 14.63
CA SER A 22 -8.70 -11.02 14.25
C SER A 22 -9.91 -11.71 14.87
N SER A 23 -10.95 -11.93 14.07
CA SER A 23 -12.18 -12.60 14.49
C SER A 23 -11.90 -14.07 14.81
N THR A 24 -11.32 -14.36 15.97
CA THR A 24 -11.18 -15.73 16.51
C THR A 24 -11.13 -15.73 18.04
N GLU A 25 -12.00 -14.99 18.73
CA GLU A 25 -12.38 -15.28 20.13
C GLU A 25 -13.79 -14.74 20.37
N ALA A 26 -14.81 -15.57 20.09
CA ALA A 26 -16.08 -15.62 20.84
C ALA A 26 -17.03 -16.64 20.20
N LEU A 27 -17.61 -17.47 21.08
CA LEU A 27 -18.69 -18.46 20.88
C LEU A 27 -18.25 -19.89 20.54
N GLN A 28 -17.80 -20.58 21.59
CA GLN A 28 -17.97 -22.03 21.73
C GLN A 28 -19.44 -22.29 22.08
N GLN A 29 -20.24 -22.75 21.12
CA GLN A 29 -21.51 -23.44 21.36
C GLN A 29 -21.56 -24.63 20.41
N GLU A 30 -21.55 -25.83 20.99
CA GLU A 30 -21.79 -27.06 20.26
C GLU A 30 -23.29 -27.19 19.99
N ILE A 31 -23.66 -27.31 18.70
CA ILE A 31 -24.92 -27.87 18.27
C ILE A 31 -24.61 -28.80 17.10
N ASP A 32 -24.80 -30.08 17.36
CA ASP A 32 -24.73 -31.20 16.43
C ASP A 32 -26.00 -31.18 15.55
N SER A 33 -25.86 -30.99 14.24
CA SER A 33 -26.89 -31.31 13.23
C SER A 33 -26.31 -31.23 11.81
N ASP A 34 -26.36 -32.36 11.11
CA ASP A 34 -26.14 -32.50 9.67
C ASP A 34 -27.05 -31.55 8.85
N ASP A 35 -26.48 -30.71 7.97
CA ASP A 35 -26.89 -30.51 6.56
C ASP A 35 -26.23 -29.28 5.89
N ALA A 36 -25.98 -29.41 4.57
CA ALA A 36 -25.63 -28.40 3.57
C ALA A 36 -24.15 -27.93 3.43
N ASP A 37 -23.50 -28.53 2.43
CA ASP A 37 -22.36 -28.04 1.64
C ASP A 37 -22.29 -26.50 1.50
N SER A 38 -21.44 -25.87 2.30
CA SER A 38 -20.96 -24.50 2.08
C SER A 38 -19.46 -24.50 1.80
N ARG A 39 -19.08 -25.15 0.69
CA ARG A 39 -17.72 -25.06 0.13
C ARG A 39 -17.22 -23.60 0.15
N PRO A 40 -16.12 -23.27 0.85
CA PRO A 40 -15.58 -21.91 0.86
C PRO A 40 -15.22 -21.52 -0.56
N GLY A 41 -15.97 -20.55 -1.09
CA GLY A 41 -15.91 -20.12 -2.48
C GLY A 41 -14.47 -19.95 -2.96
N LYS A 42 -14.14 -20.65 -4.04
CA LYS A 42 -12.85 -20.63 -4.73
C LYS A 42 -12.42 -19.17 -4.92
N ARG A 43 -11.43 -18.72 -4.13
CA ARG A 43 -10.87 -17.36 -4.26
C ARG A 43 -10.42 -17.18 -5.70
N SER A 44 -11.10 -16.30 -6.43
CA SER A 44 -10.70 -15.96 -7.79
C SER A 44 -9.25 -15.47 -7.75
N GLY A 45 -8.37 -16.12 -8.52
CA GLY A 45 -6.98 -15.70 -8.66
C GLY A 45 -6.82 -14.28 -9.22
N ARG A 46 -5.57 -13.83 -9.34
CA ARG A 46 -5.24 -12.51 -9.88
C ARG A 46 -5.81 -12.36 -11.31
N ARG A 47 -6.79 -11.46 -11.47
CA ARG A 47 -7.37 -11.12 -12.78
C ARG A 47 -6.61 -9.96 -13.44
N LYS A 48 -6.49 -10.00 -14.76
CA LYS A 48 -5.98 -8.88 -15.57
C LYS A 48 -6.96 -7.71 -15.51
N ILE A 49 -6.45 -6.48 -15.41
CA ILE A 49 -7.23 -5.24 -15.47
C ILE A 49 -6.61 -4.29 -16.50
N LYS A 50 -7.41 -3.36 -17.04
CA LYS A 50 -6.90 -2.27 -17.90
C LYS A 50 -6.07 -1.27 -17.07
N ILE A 51 -5.12 -0.59 -17.72
CA ILE A 51 -4.30 0.48 -17.12
C ILE A 51 -4.97 1.82 -17.45
N GLU A 52 -6.04 2.10 -16.71
CA GLU A 52 -6.85 3.31 -16.79
C GLU A 52 -7.32 3.69 -15.37
N TYR A 53 -7.92 4.86 -15.19
CA TYR A 53 -8.47 5.25 -13.91
C TYR A 53 -9.58 4.27 -13.47
N ILE A 54 -9.52 3.80 -12.23
CA ILE A 54 -10.50 2.85 -11.71
C ILE A 54 -11.67 3.64 -11.12
N GLU A 55 -12.81 3.70 -11.81
CA GLU A 55 -13.96 4.50 -11.35
C GLU A 55 -14.52 4.05 -9.99
N ASP A 56 -14.63 2.73 -9.78
CA ASP A 56 -15.13 2.16 -8.54
C ASP A 56 -14.20 2.50 -7.36
N LYS A 57 -14.71 3.32 -6.43
CA LYS A 57 -13.94 3.85 -5.30
C LYS A 57 -13.36 2.75 -4.42
N SER A 58 -14.14 1.71 -4.09
CA SER A 58 -13.71 0.61 -3.23
C SER A 58 -12.56 -0.18 -3.86
N ARG A 59 -12.72 -0.58 -5.13
CA ARG A 59 -11.68 -1.26 -5.91
C ARG A 59 -10.45 -0.39 -6.10
N ARG A 60 -10.62 0.92 -6.32
CA ARG A 60 -9.50 1.87 -6.44
C ARG A 60 -8.72 1.96 -5.14
N HIS A 61 -9.39 2.07 -4.00
CA HIS A 61 -8.75 2.11 -2.67
C HIS A 61 -7.99 0.81 -2.36
N ILE A 62 -8.60 -0.35 -2.60
CA ILE A 62 -7.93 -1.66 -2.44
C ILE A 62 -6.71 -1.77 -3.36
N THR A 63 -6.86 -1.34 -4.61
CA THR A 63 -5.77 -1.37 -5.61
C THR A 63 -4.64 -0.44 -5.23
N PHE A 64 -4.94 0.79 -4.79
CA PHE A 64 -3.97 1.75 -4.28
C PHE A 64 -3.17 1.14 -3.13
N SER A 65 -3.84 0.60 -2.11
CA SER A 65 -3.17 -0.02 -0.96
C SER A 65 -2.23 -1.16 -1.36
N LYS A 66 -2.71 -2.08 -2.22
CA LYS A 66 -1.91 -3.22 -2.69
C LYS A 66 -0.73 -2.80 -3.58
N ARG A 67 -0.96 -1.90 -4.54
CA ARG A 67 0.08 -1.44 -5.47
C ARG A 67 1.13 -0.59 -4.75
N LYS A 68 0.70 0.33 -3.86
CA LYS A 68 1.59 1.13 -3.01
C LYS A 68 2.52 0.23 -2.20
N ALA A 69 2.00 -0.80 -1.53
CA ALA A 69 2.84 -1.75 -0.80
C ALA A 69 3.83 -2.48 -1.72
N GLY A 70 3.37 -2.96 -2.89
CA GLY A 70 4.22 -3.66 -3.85
C GLY A 70 5.35 -2.80 -4.42
N ILE A 71 5.06 -1.56 -4.83
CA ILE A 71 6.08 -0.65 -5.39
C ILE A 71 7.06 -0.16 -4.32
N MET A 72 6.60 0.08 -3.09
CA MET A 72 7.48 0.41 -1.96
C MET A 72 8.47 -0.73 -1.69
N LYS A 73 8.00 -1.99 -1.70
CA LYS A 73 8.86 -3.17 -1.57
C LYS A 73 9.89 -3.25 -2.70
N LYS A 74 9.48 -2.95 -3.95
CA LYS A 74 10.40 -2.93 -5.10
C LYS A 74 11.45 -1.82 -5.00
N ALA A 75 11.09 -0.63 -4.54
CA ALA A 75 12.05 0.45 -4.33
C ALA A 75 13.10 0.07 -3.27
N TYR A 76 12.66 -0.57 -2.18
CA TYR A 76 13.57 -1.12 -1.16
C TYR A 76 14.50 -2.20 -1.73
N GLU A 77 13.95 -3.24 -2.38
CA GLU A 77 14.72 -4.31 -3.00
C GLU A 77 15.77 -3.75 -3.98
N LEU A 78 15.37 -2.82 -4.86
CA LEU A 78 16.27 -2.21 -5.84
C LEU A 78 17.42 -1.47 -5.16
N SER A 79 17.12 -0.58 -4.21
CA SER A 79 18.15 0.18 -3.50
C SER A 79 19.12 -0.72 -2.73
N THR A 80 18.62 -1.83 -2.18
CA THR A 80 19.41 -2.78 -1.39
C THR A 80 20.30 -3.64 -2.28
N LEU A 81 19.76 -4.18 -3.38
CA LEU A 81 20.48 -5.07 -4.29
C LEU A 81 21.58 -4.35 -5.08
N THR A 82 21.38 -3.06 -5.39
CA THR A 82 22.27 -2.31 -6.29
C THR A 82 23.06 -1.20 -5.61
N GLY A 83 22.74 -0.87 -4.35
CA GLY A 83 23.34 0.28 -3.65
C GLY A 83 22.97 1.64 -4.24
N THR A 84 22.00 1.70 -5.16
CA THR A 84 21.59 2.95 -5.81
C THR A 84 20.77 3.84 -4.87
N GLN A 85 20.74 5.14 -5.15
CA GLN A 85 19.90 6.08 -4.41
C GLN A 85 18.52 6.16 -5.07
N VAL A 86 17.47 6.02 -4.27
CA VAL A 86 16.09 5.92 -4.74
C VAL A 86 15.20 6.81 -3.88
N LEU A 87 14.34 7.59 -4.53
CA LEU A 87 13.25 8.34 -3.93
C LEU A 87 11.94 7.93 -4.62
N LEU A 88 10.95 7.56 -3.81
CA LEU A 88 9.59 7.27 -4.25
C LEU A 88 8.63 8.04 -3.35
N LEU A 89 7.72 8.80 -3.96
CA LEU A 89 6.67 9.56 -3.31
C LEU A 89 5.33 9.17 -3.92
N VAL A 90 4.34 8.88 -3.08
CA VAL A 90 2.98 8.51 -3.48
C VAL A 90 2.00 9.29 -2.63
N VAL A 91 1.07 10.02 -3.24
CA VAL A 91 0.01 10.77 -2.53
C VAL A 91 -1.32 10.04 -2.70
N SER A 92 -2.08 9.88 -1.62
CA SER A 92 -3.45 9.35 -1.70
C SER A 92 -4.46 10.41 -2.13
N GLU A 93 -5.66 9.97 -2.52
CA GLU A 93 -6.82 10.85 -2.71
C GLU A 93 -7.17 11.68 -1.46
N THR A 94 -6.74 11.24 -0.27
CA THR A 94 -6.93 11.95 1.01
C THR A 94 -5.79 12.93 1.33
N GLY A 95 -4.82 13.12 0.42
CA GLY A 95 -3.67 14.00 0.62
C GLY A 95 -2.56 13.43 1.50
N LEU A 96 -2.61 12.14 1.87
CA LEU A 96 -1.55 11.52 2.66
C LEU A 96 -0.36 11.19 1.78
N VAL A 97 0.82 11.65 2.18
CA VAL A 97 2.08 11.43 1.46
C VAL A 97 2.79 10.21 2.05
N TYR A 98 3.03 9.21 1.21
CA TYR A 98 3.81 8.02 1.52
C TYR A 98 5.15 8.07 0.79
N THR A 99 6.25 7.86 1.51
CA THR A 99 7.59 8.00 0.94
C THR A 99 8.47 6.80 1.24
N PHE A 100 9.29 6.42 0.26
CA PHE A 100 10.49 5.61 0.45
C PHE A 100 11.69 6.41 -0.04
N THR A 101 12.76 6.46 0.76
CA THR A 101 13.96 7.23 0.43
C THR A 101 15.22 6.57 0.98
N THR A 102 16.28 6.57 0.18
CA THR A 102 17.64 6.22 0.65
C THR A 102 18.25 7.36 1.48
N PRO A 103 19.31 7.09 2.28
CA PRO A 103 19.85 8.07 3.23
C PRO A 103 20.25 9.42 2.62
N LYS A 104 20.89 9.46 1.44
CA LYS A 104 21.29 10.74 0.83
C LYS A 104 20.12 11.58 0.35
N LEU A 105 18.99 10.95 0.01
CA LEU A 105 17.78 11.64 -0.48
C LEU A 105 16.78 11.95 0.64
N LYS A 106 16.99 11.38 1.84
CA LYS A 106 16.15 11.61 3.02
C LYS A 106 15.92 13.10 3.33
N PRO A 107 16.91 14.01 3.20
CA PRO A 107 16.70 15.43 3.42
C PRO A 107 15.57 16.06 2.60
N LEU A 108 15.27 15.56 1.41
CA LEU A 108 14.21 16.09 0.53
C LEU A 108 12.82 15.95 1.14
N VAL A 109 12.58 14.94 1.98
CA VAL A 109 11.28 14.71 2.62
C VAL A 109 11.27 15.06 4.10
N THR A 110 12.44 15.29 4.72
CA THR A 110 12.54 15.62 6.15
C THR A 110 12.80 17.10 6.42
N LYS A 111 13.64 17.77 5.61
CA LYS A 111 13.95 19.20 5.79
C LYS A 111 12.79 20.08 5.34
N SER A 112 12.66 21.26 5.94
CA SER A 112 11.62 22.24 5.62
C SER A 112 11.65 22.68 4.15
N GLU A 113 12.83 22.91 3.60
CA GLU A 113 13.03 23.29 2.19
C GLU A 113 12.40 22.28 1.23
N GLY A 114 12.75 20.99 1.37
CA GLY A 114 12.20 19.93 0.52
C GLY A 114 10.70 19.71 0.75
N LYS A 115 10.23 19.80 2.00
CA LYS A 115 8.79 19.73 2.31
C LYS A 115 8.00 20.87 1.68
N SER A 116 8.55 22.09 1.71
CA SER A 116 7.93 23.28 1.10
C SER A 116 7.76 23.08 -0.41
N LEU A 117 8.81 22.61 -1.08
CA LEU A 117 8.76 22.33 -2.52
C LEU A 117 7.71 21.26 -2.86
N ILE A 118 7.68 20.16 -2.11
CA ILE A 118 6.68 19.10 -2.31
C ILE A 118 5.27 19.67 -2.11
N GLN A 119 5.05 20.46 -1.07
CA GLN A 119 3.74 21.05 -0.77
C GLN A 119 3.30 22.05 -1.84
N GLU A 120 4.22 22.88 -2.34
CA GLU A 120 3.95 23.82 -3.43
C GLU A 120 3.50 23.08 -4.69
N CYS A 121 4.20 22.00 -5.07
CA CYS A 121 3.81 21.19 -6.22
C CYS A 121 2.44 20.53 -6.05
N LEU A 122 2.09 20.06 -4.84
CA LEU A 122 0.81 19.40 -4.59
C LEU A 122 -0.38 20.37 -4.49
N ASN A 123 -0.12 21.63 -4.16
CA ASN A 123 -1.14 22.68 -4.10
C ASN A 123 -1.33 23.42 -5.43
N ALA A 124 -0.44 23.19 -6.41
CA ALA A 124 -0.57 23.77 -7.73
C ALA A 124 -1.90 23.34 -8.37
N PRO A 125 -2.62 24.24 -9.05
CA PRO A 125 -3.88 23.91 -9.69
C PRO A 125 -3.67 22.83 -10.76
N ASP A 126 -4.54 21.81 -10.77
CA ASP A 126 -4.50 20.77 -11.79
C ASP A 126 -5.00 21.33 -13.12
N LEU A 127 -4.06 21.60 -14.03
CA LEU A 127 -4.33 22.15 -15.36
C LEU A 127 -4.77 21.08 -16.37
N SER A 128 -4.85 19.79 -15.98
CA SER A 128 -5.28 18.73 -16.89
C SER A 128 -6.73 18.87 -17.37
N HIS A 129 -7.54 19.67 -16.66
CA HIS A 129 -8.89 20.05 -17.09
C HIS A 129 -8.93 21.13 -18.17
N LEU A 130 -7.87 21.94 -18.35
CA LEU A 130 -7.84 23.05 -19.33
C LEU A 130 -7.50 22.61 -20.77
N VAL A 131 -7.02 21.38 -20.97
CA VAL A 131 -6.54 20.86 -22.28
C VAL A 131 -7.58 19.96 -22.96
N ARG A 132 -8.80 19.84 -22.41
CA ARG A 132 -9.93 19.17 -23.09
C ARG A 132 -10.73 20.22 -23.88
N ILE A 133 -10.24 20.62 -25.05
CA ILE A 133 -10.97 21.36 -26.09
C ILE A 133 -11.19 20.42 -27.26
#